data_AF-A0A7G3UQE6-F1
#
_entry.id   AF-A0A7G3UQE6-F1
#
_cell.length_a   1.000
_cell.length_b   1.000
_cell.length_c   1.000
_cell.angle_alpha   90.00
_cell.angle_beta   90.00
_cell.angle_gamma   90.00
#
_symmetry.space_group_name_H-M   'P 1'
#
loop_
_entity.id
_entity.type
_entity.pdbx_description
1 polymer ?
#
loop_
_entity_poly.entity_id
_entity_poly.type
_entity_poly.pdbx_seq_one_letter_code
_entity_poly.pdbx_strand_id
1 'polypeptide(L)'
;MRTGRRPERRAPHGGWPVSDPVPPRPRTSPDPPDPAEPAESVAPAPASRPLRSRITRLLAALVLLGAVALAVGGALDGAGAEISAAARRPGGTVLLLSAVLANAAGLALSMLSWRVLVTDDGGRLPLPVAARIFFIGFISKFVPGRIWGVLAHVQLGRDAGVAPERMLSGFGVGLVIGIATGAAAGLLTAPAVLGPYTWAFAPLVLLAGAAYARPGWVNRLVAAVLRLARRPAVEPGSPRAVRRSILLALASWGVSGLHLWALVVLFGAPAGPSLPVAVGGFALATVAGSLAFVLPDGIGARELVLLAPLSAVMPLSAATAAVIASRLVCVLSEVATTGAALLWARLARPAPAALSRTTLPEGVR
;
A
#
# COMPACT_ATOMS: atom_id res chain seq x y z
N MET A 1 -34.00 -16.87 91.91
CA MET A 1 -33.12 -16.74 90.73
C MET A 1 -32.84 -18.13 90.16
N ARG A 2 -32.68 -18.24 88.83
CA ARG A 2 -32.09 -19.37 88.04
C ARG A 2 -32.65 -20.78 88.31
N THR A 3 -33.55 -21.32 87.45
CA THR A 3 -33.26 -22.05 86.18
C THR A 3 -32.44 -23.34 86.38
N GLY A 4 -32.86 -24.53 85.95
CA GLY A 4 -34.10 -24.94 85.28
C GLY A 4 -34.15 -26.48 85.16
N ARG A 5 -35.34 -27.11 85.26
CA ARG A 5 -35.50 -28.57 85.36
C ARG A 5 -35.40 -29.27 83.99
N ARG A 6 -34.70 -30.43 83.93
CA ARG A 6 -35.06 -31.55 83.03
C ARG A 6 -36.16 -32.39 83.74
N PRO A 7 -37.18 -32.89 83.02
CA PRO A 7 -37.15 -34.26 82.45
C PRO A 7 -37.46 -34.18 80.93
N GLU A 8 -38.10 -35.10 80.17
CA GLU A 8 -38.80 -36.37 80.42
C GLU A 8 -38.63 -37.39 79.26
N ARG A 9 -38.99 -38.64 79.51
CA ARG A 9 -39.12 -39.81 78.64
C ARG A 9 -40.22 -39.68 77.56
N ARG A 10 -40.09 -40.45 76.46
CA ARG A 10 -40.96 -41.62 76.08
C ARG A 10 -40.68 -42.14 74.65
N ALA A 11 -40.87 -43.44 74.46
CA ALA A 11 -41.04 -44.13 73.15
C ALA A 11 -42.57 -44.23 72.83
N PRO A 12 -43.12 -45.03 71.85
CA PRO A 12 -42.52 -45.99 70.90
C PRO A 12 -43.17 -46.01 69.47
N HIS A 13 -42.90 -47.07 68.69
CA HIS A 13 -43.63 -47.62 67.52
C HIS A 13 -43.44 -47.02 66.10
N GLY A 14 -43.36 -47.93 65.12
CA GLY A 14 -43.34 -47.69 63.67
C GLY A 14 -42.79 -48.90 62.93
N GLY A 15 -43.62 -49.62 62.15
CA GLY A 15 -43.29 -50.95 61.63
C GLY A 15 -42.42 -50.97 60.36
N TRP A 16 -41.72 -52.09 60.15
CA TRP A 16 -41.05 -52.45 58.90
C TRP A 16 -41.90 -53.47 58.12
N PRO A 17 -42.36 -53.17 56.89
CA PRO A 17 -42.88 -54.18 55.97
C PRO A 17 -41.78 -54.75 55.08
N VAL A 18 -41.89 -56.05 54.83
CA VAL A 18 -41.09 -56.87 53.92
C VAL A 18 -40.97 -56.25 52.52
N SER A 19 -39.80 -56.35 51.90
CA SER A 19 -39.58 -56.05 50.48
C SER A 19 -39.49 -57.33 49.65
N ASP A 20 -40.49 -57.57 48.80
CA ASP A 20 -40.54 -58.71 47.88
C ASP A 20 -39.48 -58.62 46.75
N PRO A 21 -39.06 -59.77 46.16
CA PRO A 21 -38.06 -59.79 45.09
C PRO A 21 -38.61 -59.23 43.76
N VAL A 22 -37.88 -58.30 43.17
CA VAL A 22 -38.22 -57.69 41.86
C VAL A 22 -38.00 -58.70 40.73
N PRO A 23 -39.00 -58.98 39.87
CA PRO A 23 -38.86 -59.91 38.75
C PRO A 23 -38.00 -59.34 37.60
N PRO A 24 -37.38 -60.19 36.76
CA PRO A 24 -36.53 -59.75 35.66
C PRO A 24 -37.34 -59.04 34.57
N ARG A 25 -36.81 -57.92 34.06
CA ARG A 25 -37.44 -57.18 32.95
C ARG A 25 -37.24 -57.90 31.60
N PRO A 26 -38.23 -57.86 30.69
CA PRO A 26 -38.10 -58.46 29.36
C PRO A 26 -37.08 -57.73 28.49
N ARG A 27 -36.32 -58.49 27.68
CA ARG A 27 -35.39 -57.96 26.67
C ARG A 27 -36.12 -57.64 25.37
N THR A 28 -36.37 -56.36 25.08
CA THR A 28 -36.71 -55.88 23.72
C THR A 28 -36.31 -54.42 23.51
N SER A 29 -35.10 -54.20 23.00
CA SER A 29 -34.69 -53.08 22.14
C SER A 29 -33.35 -53.46 21.48
N PRO A 30 -33.07 -53.11 20.22
CA PRO A 30 -31.79 -53.43 19.60
C PRO A 30 -30.66 -52.62 20.25
N ASP A 31 -29.46 -53.20 20.35
CA ASP A 31 -28.27 -52.43 20.68
C ASP A 31 -28.03 -51.33 19.62
N PRO A 32 -27.57 -50.13 20.03
CA PRO A 32 -27.16 -49.12 19.06
C PRO A 32 -25.96 -49.65 18.24
N PRO A 33 -25.84 -49.27 16.96
CA PRO A 33 -24.69 -49.67 16.16
C PRO A 33 -23.39 -49.16 16.81
N ASP A 34 -22.35 -50.01 16.78
CA ASP A 34 -21.00 -49.69 17.21
C ASP A 34 -20.58 -48.32 16.63
N PRO A 35 -19.96 -47.41 17.42
CA PRO A 35 -19.53 -46.11 16.90
C PRO A 35 -18.54 -46.36 15.75
N ALA A 36 -18.97 -46.00 14.55
CA ALA A 36 -18.19 -46.20 13.33
C ALA A 36 -16.76 -45.69 13.53
N GLU A 37 -15.79 -46.49 13.05
CA GLU A 37 -14.38 -46.09 13.02
C GLU A 37 -14.27 -44.65 12.51
N PRO A 38 -13.44 -43.80 13.15
CA PRO A 38 -13.33 -42.40 12.75
C PRO A 38 -12.85 -42.36 11.30
N ALA A 39 -13.79 -42.06 10.40
CA ALA A 39 -13.53 -42.01 8.96
C ALA A 39 -12.26 -41.22 8.72
N GLU A 40 -11.29 -41.82 8.02
CA GLU A 40 -10.04 -41.15 7.68
C GLU A 40 -10.39 -39.76 7.14
N SER A 41 -9.88 -38.73 7.81
CA SER A 41 -10.06 -37.36 7.38
C SER A 41 -9.27 -37.18 6.08
N VAL A 42 -9.91 -37.53 4.96
CA VAL A 42 -9.39 -37.34 3.62
C VAL A 42 -9.08 -35.87 3.49
N ALA A 43 -7.79 -35.54 3.64
CA ALA A 43 -7.32 -34.18 3.59
C ALA A 43 -7.84 -33.54 2.30
N PRO A 44 -8.56 -32.41 2.35
CA PRO A 44 -9.27 -31.89 1.20
C PRO A 44 -8.29 -31.68 0.06
N ALA A 45 -8.52 -32.41 -1.04
CA ALA A 45 -7.63 -32.40 -2.20
C ALA A 45 -7.35 -30.95 -2.62
N PRO A 46 -6.09 -30.58 -2.92
CA PRO A 46 -5.70 -29.18 -3.04
C PRO A 46 -6.51 -28.49 -4.13
N ALA A 47 -7.44 -27.63 -3.72
CA ALA A 47 -8.44 -27.03 -4.59
C ALA A 47 -7.80 -26.48 -5.87
N SER A 48 -8.20 -27.03 -7.01
CA SER A 48 -7.61 -26.71 -8.30
C SER A 48 -7.81 -25.23 -8.60
N ARG A 49 -6.72 -24.45 -8.51
CA ARG A 49 -6.78 -22.99 -8.72
C ARG A 49 -7.39 -22.71 -10.09
N PRO A 50 -8.53 -22.00 -10.16
CA PRO A 50 -9.34 -21.94 -11.38
C PRO A 50 -8.53 -21.38 -12.55
N LEU A 51 -8.72 -21.95 -13.74
CA LEU A 51 -7.99 -21.61 -14.97
C LEU A 51 -7.97 -20.09 -15.24
N ARG A 52 -9.11 -19.43 -14.97
CA ARG A 52 -9.29 -17.96 -15.02
C ARG A 52 -8.23 -17.19 -14.22
N SER A 53 -7.78 -17.71 -13.07
CA SER A 53 -6.75 -17.09 -12.22
C SER A 53 -5.32 -17.26 -12.76
N ARG A 54 -5.07 -18.24 -13.65
CA ARG A 54 -3.81 -18.35 -14.38
C ARG A 54 -3.81 -17.39 -15.57
N ILE A 55 -4.90 -17.36 -16.33
CA ILE A 55 -5.08 -16.47 -17.50
C ILE A 55 -4.92 -15.00 -17.10
N THR A 56 -5.56 -14.52 -16.03
CA THR A 56 -5.42 -13.12 -15.60
C THR A 56 -3.99 -12.77 -15.16
N ARG A 57 -3.24 -13.71 -14.57
CA ARG A 57 -1.83 -13.50 -14.22
C ARG A 57 -0.92 -13.47 -15.44
N LEU A 58 -1.17 -14.32 -16.42
CA LEU A 58 -0.45 -14.32 -17.69
C LEU A 58 -0.71 -13.02 -18.46
N LEU A 59 -1.96 -12.58 -18.57
CA LEU A 59 -2.32 -11.30 -19.18
C LEU A 59 -1.68 -10.11 -18.45
N ALA A 60 -1.72 -10.08 -17.11
CA ALA A 60 -1.06 -9.02 -16.33
C ALA A 60 0.46 -9.02 -16.51
N ALA A 61 1.10 -10.19 -16.60
CA ALA A 61 2.53 -10.32 -16.89
C ALA A 61 2.87 -9.87 -18.31
N LEU A 62 2.08 -10.23 -19.32
CA LEU A 62 2.25 -9.80 -20.71
C LEU A 62 2.05 -8.29 -20.88
N VAL A 63 1.06 -7.69 -20.21
CA VAL A 63 0.85 -6.24 -20.19
C VAL A 63 2.04 -5.53 -19.54
N LEU A 64 2.54 -6.03 -18.42
CA LEU A 64 3.73 -5.46 -17.77
C LEU A 64 4.98 -5.60 -18.65
N LEU A 65 5.21 -6.77 -19.25
CA LEU A 65 6.33 -7.00 -20.17
C LEU A 65 6.23 -6.12 -21.42
N GLY A 66 5.04 -5.95 -22.00
CA GLY A 66 4.80 -5.06 -23.13
C GLY A 66 5.05 -3.59 -22.79
N ALA A 67 4.58 -3.12 -21.63
CA ALA A 67 4.84 -1.77 -21.16
C ALA A 67 6.33 -1.51 -20.90
N VAL A 68 7.03 -2.50 -20.32
CA VAL A 68 8.50 -2.45 -20.15
C VAL A 68 9.21 -2.44 -21.50
N ALA A 69 8.82 -3.30 -22.44
CA ALA A 69 9.43 -3.37 -23.77
C ALA A 69 9.23 -2.06 -24.56
N LEU A 70 8.06 -1.44 -24.47
CA LEU A 70 7.80 -0.13 -25.08
C LEU A 70 8.62 0.99 -24.43
N ALA A 71 8.71 1.02 -23.09
CA ALA A 71 9.51 2.01 -22.38
C ALA A 71 11.02 1.85 -22.63
N VAL A 72 11.51 0.60 -22.69
CA VAL A 72 12.90 0.28 -23.04
C VAL A 72 13.18 0.60 -24.51
N GLY A 73 12.31 0.19 -25.43
CA GLY A 73 12.45 0.47 -26.87
C GLY A 73 12.51 1.97 -27.15
N GLY A 74 11.50 2.73 -26.71
CA GLY A 74 11.51 4.19 -26.88
C GLY A 74 12.68 4.89 -26.19
N ALA A 75 13.20 4.35 -25.08
CA ALA A 75 14.41 4.88 -24.45
C ALA A 75 15.69 4.55 -25.22
N LEU A 76 15.78 3.37 -25.83
CA LEU A 76 16.90 2.97 -26.69
C LEU A 76 16.92 3.77 -28.00
N ASP A 77 15.77 3.94 -28.64
CA ASP A 77 15.61 4.70 -29.88
C ASP A 77 15.87 6.20 -29.65
N GLY A 78 15.37 6.77 -28.55
CA GLY A 78 15.46 8.21 -28.27
C GLY A 78 16.73 8.67 -27.55
N ALA A 79 17.36 7.84 -26.73
CA ALA A 79 18.53 8.22 -25.92
C ALA A 79 19.53 7.06 -25.66
N GLY A 80 19.37 5.90 -26.31
CA GLY A 80 20.13 4.70 -26.00
C GLY A 80 21.65 4.88 -26.16
N ALA A 81 22.07 5.58 -27.21
CA ALA A 81 23.48 5.90 -27.45
C ALA A 81 24.08 6.77 -26.32
N GLU A 82 23.35 7.79 -25.85
CA GLU A 82 23.79 8.69 -24.79
C GLU A 82 23.83 7.98 -23.43
N ILE A 83 22.78 7.22 -23.08
CA ILE A 83 22.72 6.41 -21.85
C ILE A 83 23.88 5.39 -21.84
N SER A 84 24.11 4.71 -22.97
CA SER A 84 25.18 3.72 -23.15
C SER A 84 26.58 4.35 -23.06
N ALA A 85 26.78 5.53 -23.64
CA ALA A 85 28.03 6.29 -23.53
C ALA A 85 28.27 6.79 -22.09
N ALA A 86 27.22 7.26 -21.40
CA ALA A 86 27.32 7.72 -20.02
C ALA A 86 27.58 6.55 -19.05
N ALA A 87 26.97 5.38 -19.26
CA ALA A 87 27.22 4.16 -18.49
C ALA A 87 28.70 3.72 -18.53
N ARG A 88 29.38 3.90 -19.68
CA ARG A 88 30.80 3.59 -19.87
C ARG A 88 31.77 4.57 -19.19
N ARG A 89 31.31 5.73 -18.69
CA ARG A 89 32.16 6.68 -17.96
C ARG A 89 32.54 6.10 -16.58
N PRO A 90 33.69 6.49 -16.00
CA PRO A 90 34.03 6.13 -14.63
C PRO A 90 32.89 6.49 -13.65
N GLY A 91 32.43 5.52 -12.87
CA GLY A 91 31.27 5.68 -11.96
C GLY A 91 29.89 5.71 -12.63
N GLY A 92 29.78 5.69 -13.97
CA GLY A 92 28.52 5.82 -14.70
C GLY A 92 27.50 4.74 -14.36
N THR A 93 27.93 3.47 -14.35
CA THR A 93 27.09 2.34 -13.91
C THR A 93 26.66 2.47 -12.44
N VAL A 94 27.51 3.02 -11.56
CA VAL A 94 27.17 3.22 -10.14
C VAL A 94 26.08 4.28 -9.99
N LEU A 95 26.14 5.38 -10.76
CA LEU A 95 25.08 6.39 -10.80
C LEU A 95 23.75 5.85 -11.35
N LEU A 96 23.79 5.00 -12.38
CA LEU A 96 22.58 4.35 -12.90
C LEU A 96 21.95 3.39 -11.88
N LEU A 97 22.76 2.57 -11.19
CA LEU A 97 22.29 1.69 -10.13
C LEU A 97 21.76 2.48 -8.92
N SER A 98 22.45 3.56 -8.52
CA SER A 98 21.99 4.42 -7.42
C SER A 98 20.68 5.12 -7.77
N ALA A 99 20.44 5.48 -9.03
CA ALA A 99 19.17 6.02 -9.48
C ALA A 99 18.02 5.01 -9.32
N VAL A 100 18.19 3.76 -9.78
CA VAL A 100 17.18 2.71 -9.59
C VAL A 100 16.91 2.44 -8.10
N LEU A 101 17.95 2.37 -7.28
CA LEU A 101 17.81 2.15 -5.83
C LEU A 101 17.14 3.34 -5.12
N ALA A 102 17.51 4.57 -5.46
CA ALA A 102 16.92 5.79 -4.91
C ALA A 102 15.43 5.88 -5.23
N ASN A 103 15.04 5.67 -6.49
CA ASN A 103 13.63 5.70 -6.84
C ASN A 103 12.85 4.53 -6.23
N ALA A 104 13.40 3.32 -6.18
CA ALA A 104 12.78 2.19 -5.47
C ALA A 104 12.56 2.48 -3.96
N ALA A 105 13.53 3.12 -3.30
CA ALA A 105 13.39 3.55 -1.90
C ALA A 105 12.34 4.67 -1.75
N GLY A 106 12.28 5.63 -2.67
CA GLY A 106 11.24 6.65 -2.72
C GLY A 106 9.83 6.05 -2.89
N LEU A 107 9.67 5.05 -3.75
CA LEU A 107 8.41 4.30 -3.89
C LEU A 107 8.03 3.54 -2.60
N ALA A 108 9.01 2.96 -1.89
CA ALA A 108 8.77 2.31 -0.60
C ALA A 108 8.32 3.32 0.48
N LEU A 109 8.88 4.53 0.51
CA LEU A 109 8.42 5.61 1.39
C LEU A 109 6.98 6.07 1.05
N SER A 110 6.61 6.08 -0.24
CA SER A 110 5.24 6.36 -0.69
C SER A 110 4.25 5.29 -0.19
N MET A 111 4.62 4.01 -0.30
CA MET A 111 3.85 2.89 0.27
C MET A 111 3.67 3.03 1.79
N LEU A 112 4.72 3.41 2.52
CA LEU A 112 4.64 3.66 3.96
C LEU A 112 3.73 4.86 4.30
N SER A 113 3.79 5.94 3.51
CA SER A 113 2.91 7.10 3.65
C SER A 113 1.43 6.70 3.54
N TRP A 114 1.08 5.92 2.51
CA TRP A 114 -0.26 5.37 2.34
C TRP A 114 -0.65 4.41 3.47
N ARG A 115 0.24 3.47 3.85
CA ARG A 115 -0.02 2.47 4.90
C ARG A 115 -0.40 3.13 6.22
N VAL A 116 0.29 4.22 6.61
CA VAL A 116 0.00 4.97 7.84
C VAL A 116 -1.43 5.51 7.86
N LEU A 117 -1.97 5.95 6.73
CA LEU A 117 -3.37 6.39 6.63
C LEU A 117 -4.34 5.23 6.79
N VAL A 118 -4.03 4.07 6.19
CA VAL A 118 -4.90 2.89 6.26
C VAL A 118 -4.97 2.32 7.69
N THR A 119 -3.85 2.24 8.42
CA THR A 119 -3.75 1.60 9.75
C THR A 119 -4.01 2.53 10.95
N ASP A 120 -4.58 3.72 10.73
CA ASP A 120 -4.63 4.79 11.73
C ASP A 120 -5.74 4.63 12.80
N ASP A 121 -6.72 3.75 12.55
CA ASP A 121 -7.70 3.28 13.55
C ASP A 121 -7.15 2.19 14.51
N GLY A 122 -5.88 1.80 14.36
CA GLY A 122 -5.27 0.69 15.10
C GLY A 122 -5.27 -0.65 14.35
N GLY A 123 -5.88 -0.71 13.16
CA GLY A 123 -5.87 -1.89 12.29
C GLY A 123 -4.45 -2.34 11.94
N ARG A 124 -4.13 -3.62 12.17
CA ARG A 124 -2.81 -4.20 11.89
C ARG A 124 -2.72 -4.70 10.45
N LEU A 125 -2.29 -3.86 9.51
CA LEU A 125 -1.90 -4.30 8.16
C LEU A 125 -0.39 -4.65 8.11
N PRO A 126 0.01 -5.93 7.96
CA PRO A 126 1.43 -6.31 7.93
C PRO A 126 2.17 -5.69 6.73
N LEU A 127 3.43 -5.33 6.90
CA LEU A 127 4.24 -4.70 5.84
C LEU A 127 4.28 -5.50 4.51
N PRO A 128 4.44 -6.83 4.49
CA PRO A 128 4.42 -7.60 3.24
C PRO A 128 3.07 -7.53 2.52
N VAL A 129 1.97 -7.46 3.28
CA VAL A 129 0.61 -7.36 2.75
C VAL A 129 0.33 -5.95 2.22
N ALA A 130 0.74 -4.91 2.96
CA ALA A 130 0.66 -3.52 2.52
C ALA A 130 1.47 -3.29 1.23
N ALA A 131 2.70 -3.79 1.17
CA ALA A 131 3.53 -3.73 -0.03
C ALA A 131 2.85 -4.45 -1.21
N ARG A 132 2.33 -5.67 -1.01
CA ARG A 132 1.59 -6.40 -2.05
C ARG A 132 0.40 -5.59 -2.58
N ILE A 133 -0.39 -4.99 -1.69
CA ILE A 133 -1.56 -4.18 -2.07
C ILE A 133 -1.10 -2.98 -2.90
N PHE A 134 -0.21 -2.15 -2.34
CA PHE A 134 0.23 -0.89 -2.96
C PHE A 134 0.92 -1.09 -4.32
N PHE A 135 1.86 -2.03 -4.40
CA PHE A 135 2.67 -2.20 -5.62
C PHE A 135 1.90 -2.89 -6.76
N ILE A 136 0.87 -3.71 -6.48
CA ILE A 136 -0.05 -4.20 -7.53
C ILE A 136 -0.76 -3.04 -8.24
N GLY A 137 -0.92 -1.88 -7.58
CA GLY A 137 -1.41 -0.66 -8.18
C GLY A 137 -0.65 -0.22 -9.43
N PHE A 138 0.68 -0.39 -9.48
CA PHE A 138 1.48 -0.04 -10.66
C PHE A 138 1.17 -0.92 -11.88
N ILE A 139 0.78 -2.19 -11.69
CA ILE A 139 0.33 -3.04 -12.81
C ILE A 139 -1.00 -2.49 -13.38
N SER A 140 -1.88 -2.00 -12.50
CA SER A 140 -3.21 -1.56 -12.90
C SER A 140 -3.23 -0.30 -13.77
N LYS A 141 -2.19 0.53 -13.75
CA LYS A 141 -2.10 1.74 -14.61
C LYS A 141 -1.92 1.41 -16.10
N PHE A 142 -1.44 0.20 -16.40
CA PHE A 142 -1.26 -0.30 -17.76
C PHE A 142 -2.48 -1.07 -18.31
N VAL A 143 -3.50 -1.30 -17.49
CA VAL A 143 -4.74 -2.00 -17.90
C VAL A 143 -5.78 -0.98 -18.36
N PRO A 144 -6.39 -1.12 -19.54
CA PRO A 144 -7.43 -0.22 -20.01
C PRO A 144 -8.65 -0.23 -19.06
N GLY A 145 -8.99 0.96 -18.55
CA GLY A 145 -10.06 1.17 -17.56
C GLY A 145 -9.54 1.39 -16.13
N ARG A 146 -9.38 2.65 -15.73
CA ARG A 146 -8.85 3.07 -14.41
C ARG A 146 -9.60 2.49 -13.18
N ILE A 147 -10.82 1.99 -13.37
CA ILE A 147 -11.67 1.40 -12.33
C ILE A 147 -11.06 0.08 -11.80
N TRP A 148 -10.40 -0.72 -12.66
CA TRP A 148 -9.87 -2.03 -12.28
C TRP A 148 -8.81 -1.96 -11.18
N GLY A 149 -7.95 -0.93 -11.19
CA GLY A 149 -6.95 -0.71 -10.14
C GLY A 149 -7.55 -0.40 -8.78
N VAL A 150 -8.60 0.42 -8.73
CA VAL A 150 -9.31 0.74 -7.49
C VAL A 150 -10.01 -0.51 -6.95
N LEU A 151 -10.69 -1.27 -7.81
CA LEU A 151 -11.35 -2.53 -7.42
C LEU A 151 -10.34 -3.57 -6.92
N ALA A 152 -9.19 -3.73 -7.59
CA ALA A 152 -8.14 -4.66 -7.18
C ALA A 152 -7.58 -4.30 -5.79
N HIS A 153 -7.30 -3.01 -5.53
CA HIS A 153 -6.88 -2.57 -4.20
C HIS A 153 -7.95 -2.82 -3.14
N VAL A 154 -9.21 -2.46 -3.40
CA VAL A 154 -10.31 -2.69 -2.43
C VAL A 154 -10.45 -4.17 -2.11
N GLN A 155 -10.46 -5.05 -3.12
CA GLN A 155 -10.56 -6.49 -2.90
C GLN A 155 -9.37 -7.02 -2.11
N LEU A 156 -8.13 -6.68 -2.48
CA LEU A 156 -6.93 -7.12 -1.77
C LEU A 156 -6.85 -6.55 -0.34
N GLY A 157 -7.49 -5.40 -0.07
CA GLY A 157 -7.69 -4.84 1.26
C GLY A 157 -8.71 -5.64 2.09
N ARG A 158 -9.87 -5.98 1.50
CA ARG A 158 -10.88 -6.85 2.15
C ARG A 158 -10.30 -8.22 2.48
N ASP A 159 -9.57 -8.82 1.54
CA ASP A 159 -8.84 -10.09 1.73
C ASP A 159 -7.78 -10.02 2.85
N ALA A 160 -7.35 -8.81 3.21
CA ALA A 160 -6.42 -8.51 4.30
C ALA A 160 -7.10 -8.03 5.59
N GLY A 161 -8.43 -8.06 5.67
CA GLY A 161 -9.21 -7.61 6.84
C GLY A 161 -9.41 -6.10 6.96
N VAL A 162 -9.09 -5.32 5.92
CA VAL A 162 -9.29 -3.86 5.90
C VAL A 162 -10.65 -3.51 5.30
N ALA A 163 -11.40 -2.63 5.97
CA ALA A 163 -12.70 -2.15 5.49
C ALA A 163 -12.56 -1.42 4.13
N PRO A 164 -13.48 -1.65 3.16
CA PRO A 164 -13.48 -0.97 1.85
C PRO A 164 -13.44 0.55 1.97
N GLU A 165 -14.18 1.10 2.92
CA GLU A 165 -14.34 2.52 3.19
C GLU A 165 -13.01 3.11 3.69
N ARG A 166 -12.26 2.34 4.50
CA ARG A 166 -10.91 2.70 4.96
C ARG A 166 -9.88 2.65 3.83
N MET A 167 -9.98 1.67 2.94
CA MET A 167 -9.17 1.62 1.72
C MET A 167 -9.43 2.86 0.85
N LEU A 168 -10.69 3.17 0.56
CA LEU A 168 -11.09 4.38 -0.19
C LEU A 168 -10.60 5.66 0.48
N SER A 169 -10.74 5.78 1.81
CA SER A 169 -10.22 6.92 2.58
C SER A 169 -8.71 7.06 2.44
N GLY A 170 -7.96 5.98 2.67
CA GLY A 170 -6.50 5.96 2.58
C GLY A 170 -5.97 6.33 1.19
N PHE A 171 -6.63 5.89 0.12
CA PHE A 171 -6.29 6.33 -1.24
C PHE A 171 -6.69 7.78 -1.53
N GLY A 172 -7.89 8.23 -1.13
CA GLY A 172 -8.34 9.60 -1.37
C GLY A 172 -7.51 10.64 -0.61
N VAL A 173 -7.30 10.43 0.69
CA VAL A 173 -6.42 11.25 1.53
C VAL A 173 -4.97 11.16 1.05
N GLY A 174 -4.48 9.96 0.71
CA GLY A 174 -3.13 9.76 0.19
C GLY A 174 -2.87 10.47 -1.13
N LEU A 175 -3.84 10.51 -2.04
CA LEU A 175 -3.75 11.25 -3.31
C LEU A 175 -3.66 12.76 -3.07
N VAL A 176 -4.50 13.31 -2.19
CA VAL A 176 -4.46 14.75 -1.84
C VAL A 176 -3.15 15.12 -1.15
N ILE A 177 -2.67 14.30 -0.22
CA ILE A 177 -1.35 14.48 0.42
C ILE A 177 -0.23 14.38 -0.62
N GLY A 178 -0.27 13.40 -1.52
CA GLY A 178 0.71 13.23 -2.59
C GLY A 178 0.79 14.44 -3.53
N ILE A 179 -0.35 14.94 -4.01
CA ILE A 179 -0.42 16.14 -4.85
C ILE A 179 0.09 17.37 -4.09
N ALA A 180 -0.38 17.60 -2.86
CA ALA A 180 0.01 18.78 -2.07
C ALA A 180 1.50 18.76 -1.70
N THR A 181 2.04 17.60 -1.30
CA THR A 181 3.47 17.46 -0.98
C THR A 181 4.36 17.47 -2.22
N GLY A 182 3.87 16.98 -3.37
CA GLY A 182 4.58 17.05 -4.64
C GLY A 182 4.66 18.48 -5.18
N ALA A 183 3.56 19.23 -5.09
CA ALA A 183 3.56 20.67 -5.38
C ALA A 183 4.48 21.45 -4.41
N ALA A 184 4.49 21.08 -3.12
CA ALA A 184 5.37 21.70 -2.13
C ALA A 184 6.87 21.35 -2.34
N ALA A 185 7.20 20.12 -2.72
CA ALA A 185 8.55 19.76 -3.15
C ALA A 185 8.93 20.47 -4.46
N GLY A 186 7.96 20.70 -5.34
CA GLY A 186 8.09 21.47 -6.57
C GLY A 186 8.63 22.89 -6.38
N LEU A 187 8.40 23.49 -5.22
CA LEU A 187 8.90 24.82 -4.84
C LEU A 187 10.43 24.92 -4.93
N LEU A 188 11.14 23.79 -4.84
CA LEU A 188 12.60 23.73 -4.98
C LEU A 188 13.08 24.14 -6.38
N THR A 189 12.25 24.10 -7.43
CA THR A 189 12.66 24.61 -8.75
C THR A 189 12.61 26.13 -8.85
N ALA A 190 11.87 26.83 -7.97
CA ALA A 190 11.59 28.25 -8.10
C ALA A 190 12.87 29.13 -8.21
N PRO A 191 13.94 28.92 -7.41
CA PRO A 191 15.18 29.69 -7.56
C PRO A 191 15.83 29.55 -8.95
N ALA A 192 15.81 28.36 -9.54
CA ALA A 192 16.45 28.10 -10.83
C ALA A 192 15.59 28.57 -12.03
N VAL A 193 14.26 28.49 -11.90
CA VAL A 193 13.32 28.84 -12.98
C VAL A 193 12.95 30.33 -12.98
N LEU A 194 12.93 30.97 -11.81
CA LEU A 194 12.36 32.32 -11.63
C LEU A 194 13.37 33.34 -11.09
N GLY A 195 14.53 32.89 -10.60
CA GLY A 195 15.59 33.74 -10.06
C GLY A 195 15.04 34.77 -9.04
N PRO A 196 15.11 36.08 -9.35
CA PRO A 196 14.65 37.13 -8.42
C PRO A 196 13.15 37.07 -8.11
N TYR A 197 12.32 36.42 -8.95
CA TYR A 197 10.87 36.31 -8.75
C TYR A 197 10.43 35.12 -7.87
N THR A 198 11.38 34.41 -7.26
CA THR A 198 11.12 33.26 -6.36
C THR A 198 10.14 33.60 -5.22
N TRP A 199 10.09 34.85 -4.75
CA TRP A 199 9.15 35.30 -3.72
C TRP A 199 7.67 35.11 -4.11
N ALA A 200 7.34 35.04 -5.41
CA ALA A 200 5.98 34.78 -5.89
C ALA A 200 5.44 33.40 -5.44
N PHE A 201 6.32 32.48 -5.06
CA PHE A 201 5.97 31.16 -4.52
C PHE A 201 5.81 31.12 -3.00
N ALA A 202 6.13 32.21 -2.27
CA ALA A 202 5.96 32.27 -0.81
C ALA A 202 4.54 31.94 -0.32
N PRO A 203 3.43 32.38 -0.99
CA PRO A 203 2.08 31.96 -0.61
C PRO A 203 1.87 30.44 -0.67
N LEU A 204 2.50 29.74 -1.62
CA LEU A 204 2.40 28.29 -1.77
C LEU A 204 3.24 27.54 -0.73
N VAL A 205 4.42 28.09 -0.35
CA VAL A 205 5.19 27.61 0.82
C VAL A 205 4.34 27.72 2.09
N LEU A 206 3.73 28.89 2.32
CA LEU A 206 2.88 29.15 3.49
C LEU A 206 1.65 28.24 3.52
N LEU A 207 1.02 27.99 2.36
CA LEU A 207 -0.11 27.06 2.25
C LEU A 207 0.29 25.62 2.60
N ALA A 208 1.44 25.15 2.11
CA ALA A 208 1.97 23.82 2.44
C ALA A 208 2.28 23.70 3.96
N GLY A 209 2.90 24.72 4.54
CA GLY A 209 3.14 24.81 5.99
C GLY A 209 1.85 24.82 6.80
N ALA A 210 0.84 25.57 6.36
CA ALA A 210 -0.48 25.64 6.99
C ALA A 210 -1.22 24.28 6.93
N ALA A 211 -1.14 23.56 5.82
CA ALA A 211 -1.73 22.23 5.66
C ALA A 211 -1.09 21.20 6.62
N TYR A 212 0.24 21.25 6.80
CA TYR A 212 0.94 20.42 7.79
C TYR A 212 0.59 20.82 9.24
N ALA A 213 0.58 22.12 9.53
CA ALA A 213 0.24 22.65 10.85
C ALA A 213 -1.20 22.32 11.25
N ARG A 214 -2.16 22.36 10.32
CA ARG A 214 -3.59 22.09 10.57
C ARG A 214 -4.13 20.97 9.68
N PRO A 215 -3.88 19.68 10.00
CA PRO A 215 -4.36 18.51 9.24
C PRO A 215 -5.86 18.49 8.91
N GLY A 216 -6.70 19.14 9.73
CA GLY A 216 -8.13 19.33 9.44
C GLY A 216 -8.42 20.12 8.15
N TRP A 217 -7.45 20.83 7.58
CA TRP A 217 -7.58 21.43 6.25
C TRP A 217 -7.50 20.37 5.15
N VAL A 218 -6.59 19.40 5.26
CA VAL A 218 -6.47 18.26 4.33
C VAL A 218 -7.74 17.41 4.40
N ASN A 219 -8.21 17.08 5.60
CA ASN A 219 -9.45 16.31 5.78
C ASN A 219 -10.68 17.02 5.20
N ARG A 220 -10.80 18.35 5.38
CA ARG A 220 -11.89 19.14 4.77
C ARG A 220 -11.79 19.20 3.24
N LEU A 221 -10.59 19.31 2.68
CA LEU A 221 -10.37 19.30 1.24
C LEU A 221 -10.78 17.95 0.62
N VAL A 222 -10.39 16.83 1.24
CA VAL A 222 -10.79 15.48 0.82
C VAL A 222 -12.32 15.33 0.86
N ALA A 223 -12.97 15.75 1.94
CA ALA A 223 -14.43 15.72 2.06
C ALA A 223 -15.12 16.59 0.99
N ALA A 224 -14.58 17.76 0.65
CA ALA A 224 -15.11 18.63 -0.40
C ALA A 224 -14.98 17.99 -1.80
N VAL A 225 -13.82 17.40 -2.11
CA VAL A 225 -13.58 16.69 -3.38
C VAL A 225 -14.51 15.49 -3.53
N LEU A 226 -14.72 14.70 -2.47
CA LEU A 226 -15.63 13.55 -2.49
C LEU A 226 -17.11 13.97 -2.66
N ARG A 227 -17.54 15.05 -1.97
CA ARG A 227 -18.88 15.63 -2.16
C ARG A 227 -19.09 16.09 -3.61
N LEU A 228 -18.12 16.79 -4.20
CA LEU A 228 -18.18 17.22 -5.61
C LEU A 228 -18.25 16.03 -6.57
N ALA A 229 -17.46 14.98 -6.29
CA ALA A 229 -17.47 13.72 -7.05
C ALA A 229 -18.67 12.80 -6.76
N ARG A 230 -19.65 13.25 -5.95
CA ARG A 230 -20.83 12.48 -5.50
C ARG A 230 -20.46 11.10 -4.93
N ARG A 231 -19.35 11.03 -4.18
CA ARG A 231 -18.88 9.82 -3.48
C ARG A 231 -19.32 9.85 -2.01
N PRO A 232 -19.49 8.66 -1.37
CA PRO A 232 -19.78 8.60 0.05
C PRO A 232 -18.70 9.33 0.86
N ALA A 233 -19.10 9.91 1.98
CA ALA A 233 -18.17 10.47 2.94
C ALA A 233 -17.22 9.36 3.44
N VAL A 234 -15.96 9.73 3.67
CA VAL A 234 -14.96 8.83 4.25
C VAL A 234 -14.55 9.37 5.61
N GLU A 235 -14.24 8.46 6.53
CA GLU A 235 -13.72 8.83 7.84
C GLU A 235 -12.40 9.61 7.71
N PRO A 236 -12.27 10.78 8.34
CA PRO A 236 -11.06 11.59 8.29
C PRO A 236 -9.91 10.88 9.02
N GLY A 237 -8.70 10.94 8.45
CA GLY A 237 -7.50 10.42 9.12
C GLY A 237 -7.14 11.26 10.34
N SER A 238 -6.60 10.62 11.40
CA SER A 238 -6.21 11.37 12.59
C SER A 238 -5.12 12.41 12.28
N PRO A 239 -5.05 13.53 13.01
CA PRO A 239 -4.01 14.54 12.80
C PRO A 239 -2.58 13.98 12.90
N ARG A 240 -2.37 12.91 13.68
CA ARG A 240 -1.06 12.23 13.82
C ARG A 240 -0.70 11.44 12.58
N ALA A 241 -1.65 10.66 12.02
CA ALA A 241 -1.42 9.89 10.81
C ALA A 241 -1.27 10.78 9.57
N VAL A 242 -2.09 11.82 9.42
CA VAL A 242 -1.96 12.80 8.33
C VAL A 242 -0.59 13.47 8.37
N ARG A 243 -0.10 13.94 9.52
CA ARG A 243 1.26 14.51 9.63
C ARG A 243 2.36 13.50 9.30
N ARG A 244 2.27 12.26 9.80
CA ARG A 244 3.23 11.19 9.48
C ARG A 244 3.23 10.84 7.99
N SER A 245 2.06 10.79 7.36
CA SER A 245 1.91 10.58 5.91
C SER A 245 2.51 11.74 5.11
N ILE A 246 2.28 13.00 5.51
CA ILE A 246 2.94 14.17 4.89
C ILE A 246 4.46 14.07 4.98
N LEU A 247 5.03 13.74 6.14
CA LEU A 247 6.49 13.60 6.31
C LEU A 247 7.05 12.45 5.45
N LEU A 248 6.38 11.30 5.41
CA LEU A 248 6.78 10.17 4.57
C LEU A 248 6.64 10.48 3.07
N ALA A 249 5.65 11.27 2.67
CA ALA A 249 5.49 11.71 1.29
C ALA A 249 6.57 12.74 0.89
N LEU A 250 6.90 13.72 1.74
CA LEU A 250 8.01 14.64 1.51
C LEU A 250 9.36 13.90 1.44
N ALA A 251 9.60 12.92 2.31
CA ALA A 251 10.77 12.05 2.24
C ALA A 251 10.78 11.21 0.95
N SER A 252 9.61 10.70 0.52
CA SER A 252 9.44 10.00 -0.76
C SER A 252 9.82 10.90 -1.95
N TRP A 253 9.32 12.14 -2.01
CA TRP A 253 9.69 13.10 -3.06
C TRP A 253 11.19 13.42 -3.06
N GLY A 254 11.78 13.66 -1.89
CA GLY A 254 13.22 13.89 -1.75
C GLY A 254 14.05 12.71 -2.27
N VAL A 255 13.79 11.50 -1.75
CA VAL A 255 14.55 10.29 -2.08
C VAL A 255 14.31 9.83 -3.52
N SER A 256 13.07 9.89 -4.04
CA SER A 256 12.84 9.68 -5.47
C SER A 256 13.55 10.75 -6.30
N GLY A 257 13.52 12.03 -5.91
CA GLY A 257 14.22 13.10 -6.62
C GLY A 257 15.74 12.87 -6.79
N LEU A 258 16.37 12.15 -5.85
CA LEU A 258 17.78 11.75 -5.96
C LEU A 258 18.08 10.87 -7.18
N HIS A 259 17.12 10.12 -7.72
CA HIS A 259 17.36 9.35 -8.95
C HIS A 259 17.58 10.26 -10.15
N LEU A 260 16.76 11.31 -10.28
CA LEU A 260 16.91 12.25 -11.38
C LEU A 260 18.17 13.09 -11.18
N TRP A 261 18.50 13.44 -9.94
CA TRP A 261 19.77 14.10 -9.63
C TRP A 261 20.98 13.26 -10.08
N ALA A 262 21.00 11.96 -9.77
CA ALA A 262 22.06 11.05 -10.20
C ALA A 262 22.17 10.96 -11.74
N LEU A 263 21.04 10.95 -12.46
CA LEU A 263 21.01 11.00 -13.92
C LEU A 263 21.51 12.35 -14.47
N VAL A 264 21.08 13.46 -13.89
CA VAL A 264 21.46 14.82 -14.32
C VAL A 264 22.97 15.06 -14.11
N VAL A 265 23.54 14.56 -13.01
CA VAL A 265 25.00 14.50 -12.78
C VAL A 265 25.71 13.57 -13.77
N LEU A 266 25.15 12.39 -14.06
CA LEU A 266 25.67 11.43 -15.05
C LEU A 266 25.77 12.04 -16.46
N PHE A 267 24.83 12.91 -16.83
CA PHE A 267 24.82 13.67 -18.08
C PHE A 267 25.65 14.98 -18.03
N GLY A 268 26.37 15.24 -16.94
CA GLY A 268 27.40 16.29 -16.84
C GLY A 268 26.95 17.62 -16.22
N ALA A 269 25.75 17.70 -15.65
CA ALA A 269 25.29 18.91 -14.97
C ALA A 269 25.93 19.09 -13.57
N PRO A 270 26.06 20.33 -13.07
CA PRO A 270 26.72 20.60 -11.79
C PRO A 270 25.88 20.08 -10.61
N ALA A 271 26.48 19.23 -9.77
CA ALA A 271 25.77 18.47 -8.75
C ALA A 271 24.98 19.33 -7.73
N GLY A 272 25.57 20.42 -7.22
CA GLY A 272 24.92 21.28 -6.23
C GLY A 272 23.64 21.94 -6.74
N PRO A 273 23.71 22.80 -7.79
CA PRO A 273 22.54 23.47 -8.36
C PRO A 273 21.48 22.50 -8.90
N SER A 274 21.90 21.33 -9.40
CA SER A 274 20.96 20.34 -9.97
C SER A 274 20.11 19.63 -8.94
N LEU A 275 20.50 19.58 -7.65
CA LEU A 275 19.75 18.85 -6.62
C LEU A 275 18.32 19.39 -6.38
N PRO A 276 18.11 20.69 -6.05
CA PRO A 276 16.76 21.22 -5.85
C PRO A 276 15.93 21.18 -7.14
N VAL A 277 16.58 21.37 -8.30
CA VAL A 277 15.95 21.30 -9.63
C VAL A 277 15.45 19.89 -9.95
N ALA A 278 16.25 18.86 -9.67
CA ALA A 278 15.87 17.47 -9.90
C ALA A 278 14.76 17.01 -8.95
N VAL A 279 14.86 17.33 -7.65
CA VAL A 279 13.84 16.95 -6.66
C VAL A 279 12.51 17.65 -6.95
N GLY A 280 12.53 18.98 -7.09
CA GLY A 280 11.32 19.75 -7.36
C GLY A 280 10.74 19.49 -8.74
N GLY A 281 11.59 19.41 -9.78
CA GLY A 281 11.18 19.16 -11.15
C GLY A 281 10.50 17.81 -11.29
N PHE A 282 11.09 16.75 -10.71
CA PHE A 282 10.49 15.42 -10.70
C PHE A 282 9.14 15.40 -9.97
N ALA A 283 9.03 16.10 -8.83
CA ALA A 283 7.78 16.19 -8.08
C ALA A 283 6.68 16.91 -8.89
N LEU A 284 6.98 18.09 -9.48
CA LEU A 284 6.05 18.82 -10.35
C LEU A 284 5.62 17.99 -11.56
N ALA A 285 6.57 17.37 -12.25
CA ALA A 285 6.29 16.54 -13.41
C ALA A 285 5.40 15.33 -13.06
N THR A 286 5.62 14.72 -11.89
CA THR A 286 4.79 13.61 -11.40
C THR A 286 3.38 14.06 -11.04
N VAL A 287 3.21 15.23 -10.40
CA VAL A 287 1.90 15.83 -10.12
C VAL A 287 1.17 16.20 -11.41
N ALA A 288 1.86 16.86 -12.35
CA ALA A 288 1.29 17.24 -13.64
C ALA A 288 0.84 16.01 -14.45
N GLY A 289 1.69 14.98 -14.55
CA GLY A 289 1.34 13.70 -15.19
C GLY A 289 0.17 12.98 -14.51
N SER A 290 0.02 13.11 -13.19
CA SER A 290 -1.12 12.56 -12.44
C SER A 290 -2.43 13.33 -12.67
N LEU A 291 -2.34 14.64 -12.94
CA LEU A 291 -3.49 15.51 -13.25
C LEU A 291 -3.87 15.53 -14.73
N ALA A 292 -2.96 15.11 -15.63
CA ALA A 292 -3.16 14.99 -17.06
C ALA A 292 -4.11 13.82 -17.42
N PHE A 293 -5.38 13.94 -17.02
CA PHE A 293 -6.39 12.88 -17.08
C PHE A 293 -6.63 12.31 -18.49
N VAL A 294 -6.33 13.08 -19.54
CA VAL A 294 -6.60 12.74 -20.94
C VAL A 294 -5.64 11.69 -21.52
N LEU A 295 -4.40 11.58 -21.02
CA LEU A 295 -3.37 10.71 -21.58
C LEU A 295 -3.04 9.51 -20.66
N PRO A 296 -2.81 8.29 -21.21
CA PRO A 296 -2.26 7.17 -20.45
C PRO A 296 -0.90 7.54 -19.84
N ASP A 297 -0.71 7.27 -18.54
CA ASP A 297 0.50 7.60 -17.75
C ASP A 297 1.03 9.06 -17.89
N GLY A 298 0.19 9.99 -18.35
CA GLY A 298 0.56 11.40 -18.53
C GLY A 298 1.61 11.67 -19.62
N ILE A 299 1.74 10.78 -20.61
CA ILE A 299 2.69 10.89 -21.73
C ILE A 299 2.63 12.29 -22.37
N GLY A 300 3.79 12.93 -22.51
CA GLY A 300 3.96 14.29 -23.01
C GLY A 300 3.88 15.34 -21.90
N ALA A 301 2.86 15.28 -21.04
CA ALA A 301 2.67 16.27 -19.97
C ALA A 301 3.77 16.20 -18.91
N ARG A 302 4.16 14.99 -18.48
CA ARG A 302 5.23 14.79 -17.50
C ARG A 302 6.59 15.22 -18.06
N GLU A 303 6.87 14.84 -19.31
CA GLU A 303 8.12 15.10 -19.99
C GLU A 303 8.32 16.60 -20.23
N LEU A 304 7.32 17.32 -20.73
CA LEU A 304 7.37 18.78 -20.93
C LEU A 304 7.57 19.55 -19.62
N VAL A 305 6.84 19.18 -18.56
CA VAL A 305 6.98 19.82 -17.23
C VAL A 305 8.34 19.54 -16.59
N LEU A 306 9.00 18.41 -16.94
CA LEU A 306 10.33 18.07 -16.44
C LEU A 306 11.46 18.73 -17.24
N LEU A 307 11.29 18.89 -18.55
CA LEU A 307 12.26 19.53 -19.44
C LEU A 307 12.53 21.00 -19.06
N ALA A 308 11.49 21.76 -18.72
CA ALA A 308 11.62 23.18 -18.39
C ALA A 308 12.60 23.48 -17.23
N PRO A 309 12.44 22.90 -16.01
CA PRO A 309 13.38 23.13 -14.92
C PRO A 309 14.77 22.53 -15.20
N LEU A 310 14.88 21.38 -15.89
CA LEU A 310 16.19 20.81 -16.24
C LEU A 310 16.97 21.69 -17.23
N SER A 311 16.29 22.33 -18.17
CA SER A 311 16.91 23.26 -19.14
C SER A 311 17.52 24.51 -18.50
N ALA A 312 17.21 24.79 -17.21
CA ALA A 312 17.85 25.85 -16.44
C ALA A 312 19.24 25.46 -15.89
N VAL A 313 19.61 24.17 -15.91
CA VAL A 313 20.89 23.66 -15.36
C VAL A 313 21.72 22.84 -16.35
N MET A 314 21.18 22.46 -17.51
CA MET A 314 21.89 21.69 -18.54
C MET A 314 21.33 21.96 -19.96
N PRO A 315 22.10 21.69 -21.03
CA PRO A 315 21.62 21.83 -22.41
C PRO A 315 20.39 20.96 -22.71
N LEU A 316 19.52 21.43 -23.62
CA LEU A 316 18.23 20.78 -23.93
C LEU A 316 18.36 19.32 -24.39
N SER A 317 19.41 18.96 -25.14
CA SER A 317 19.69 17.57 -25.53
C SER A 317 19.95 16.68 -24.31
N ALA A 318 20.87 17.09 -23.45
CA ALA A 318 21.20 16.37 -22.21
C ALA A 318 20.01 16.33 -21.24
N ALA A 319 19.20 17.38 -21.17
CA ALA A 319 17.94 17.38 -20.42
C ALA A 319 16.94 16.35 -20.98
N THR A 320 16.82 16.24 -22.30
CA THR A 320 15.96 15.26 -22.97
C THR A 320 16.41 13.83 -22.68
N ALA A 321 17.72 13.55 -22.78
CA ALA A 321 18.28 12.25 -22.40
C ALA A 321 18.06 11.93 -20.92
N ALA A 322 18.21 12.91 -20.02
CA ALA A 322 17.92 12.75 -18.59
C ALA A 322 16.43 12.44 -18.31
N VAL A 323 15.50 13.07 -19.01
CA VAL A 323 14.05 12.78 -18.92
C VAL A 323 13.75 11.37 -19.40
N ILE A 324 14.29 10.95 -20.55
CA ILE A 324 14.09 9.60 -21.11
C ILE A 324 14.68 8.54 -20.17
N ALA A 325 15.90 8.75 -19.67
CA ALA A 325 16.55 7.87 -18.70
C ALA A 325 15.76 7.80 -17.37
N SER A 326 15.17 8.91 -16.92
CA SER A 326 14.32 8.96 -15.72
C SER A 326 13.06 8.10 -15.89
N ARG A 327 12.43 8.12 -17.07
CA ARG A 327 11.27 7.26 -17.36
C ARG A 327 11.66 5.78 -17.37
N LEU A 328 12.79 5.42 -17.97
CA LEU A 328 13.34 4.07 -17.91
C LEU A 328 13.62 3.63 -16.47
N VAL A 329 14.32 4.44 -15.67
CA VAL A 329 14.60 4.17 -14.25
C VAL A 329 13.30 4.01 -13.44
N CYS A 330 12.30 4.84 -13.69
CA CYS A 330 10.99 4.73 -13.06
C CYS A 330 10.32 3.38 -13.35
N VAL A 331 10.23 2.98 -14.62
CA VAL A 331 9.63 1.70 -15.03
C VAL A 331 10.40 0.51 -14.44
N LEU A 332 11.74 0.53 -14.48
CA LEU A 332 12.58 -0.51 -13.87
C LEU A 332 12.35 -0.59 -12.35
N SER A 333 12.22 0.54 -11.67
CA SER A 333 11.94 0.60 -10.22
C SER A 333 10.55 0.07 -9.88
N GLU A 334 9.52 0.44 -10.65
CA GLU A 334 8.14 -0.04 -10.49
C GLU A 334 8.09 -1.58 -10.65
N VAL A 335 8.75 -2.13 -11.67
CA VAL A 335 8.85 -3.58 -11.89
C VAL A 335 9.61 -4.27 -10.76
N ALA A 336 10.78 -3.75 -10.37
CA ALA A 336 11.62 -4.34 -9.33
C ALA A 336 10.92 -4.34 -7.96
N THR A 337 10.33 -3.22 -7.56
CA THR A 337 9.58 -3.11 -6.29
C THR A 337 8.32 -3.96 -6.29
N THR A 338 7.59 -4.04 -7.41
CA THR A 338 6.42 -4.93 -7.54
C THR A 338 6.82 -6.41 -7.47
N GLY A 339 7.88 -6.80 -8.17
CA GLY A 339 8.42 -8.16 -8.12
C GLY A 339 8.88 -8.54 -6.70
N ALA A 340 9.64 -7.66 -6.05
CA ALA A 340 10.09 -7.83 -4.67
C ALA A 340 8.91 -7.93 -3.68
N ALA A 341 7.90 -7.05 -3.78
CA ALA A 341 6.71 -7.10 -2.93
C ALA A 341 5.90 -8.39 -3.13
N LEU A 342 5.75 -8.86 -4.36
CA LEU A 342 5.07 -10.13 -4.68
C LEU A 342 5.85 -11.35 -4.17
N LEU A 343 7.19 -11.33 -4.23
CA LEU A 343 8.03 -12.37 -3.67
C LEU A 343 7.98 -12.36 -2.13
N TRP A 344 8.16 -11.19 -1.51
CA TRP A 344 8.11 -11.04 -0.06
C TRP A 344 6.77 -11.50 0.52
N ALA A 345 5.65 -11.13 -0.09
CA ALA A 345 4.32 -11.59 0.33
C ALA A 345 4.04 -13.09 0.07
N ARG A 346 4.83 -13.76 -0.78
CA ARG A 346 4.78 -15.23 -0.95
C ARG A 346 5.60 -15.95 0.12
N LEU A 347 6.74 -15.38 0.52
CA LEU A 347 7.64 -15.93 1.53
C LEU A 347 7.11 -15.68 2.95
N ALA A 348 6.60 -14.48 3.23
CA ALA A 348 6.08 -14.07 4.53
C ALA A 348 4.63 -14.54 4.80
N ARG A 349 4.23 -15.71 4.29
CA ARG A 349 2.95 -16.31 4.68
C ARG A 349 3.03 -16.66 6.17
N PRO A 350 2.03 -16.30 7.00
CA PRO A 350 1.94 -16.84 8.33
C PRO A 350 1.91 -18.38 8.25
N ALA A 351 2.58 -19.05 9.18
CA ALA A 351 2.22 -20.42 9.50
C ALA A 351 0.71 -20.46 9.80
N PRO A 352 -0.03 -21.48 9.37
CA PRO A 352 -1.45 -21.56 9.69
C PRO A 352 -1.60 -21.47 11.19
N ALA A 353 -2.28 -20.43 11.68
CA ALA A 353 -2.60 -20.32 13.09
C ALA A 353 -3.40 -21.59 13.42
N ALA A 354 -2.80 -22.46 14.26
CA ALA A 354 -3.50 -23.61 14.78
C ALA A 354 -4.81 -23.09 15.36
N LEU A 355 -5.93 -23.55 14.81
CA LEU A 355 -7.24 -23.11 15.26
C LEU A 355 -7.32 -23.44 16.74
N SER A 356 -7.27 -22.41 17.58
CA SER A 356 -7.60 -22.53 18.98
C SER A 356 -9.05 -22.97 19.05
N ARG A 357 -9.26 -24.29 19.06
CA ARG A 357 -10.48 -24.90 19.58
C ARG A 357 -10.48 -24.55 21.07
N THR A 358 -10.97 -23.34 21.37
CA THR A 358 -11.52 -23.06 22.68
C THR A 358 -12.72 -23.97 22.79
N THR A 359 -12.49 -25.18 23.32
CA THR A 359 -13.53 -26.06 23.80
C THR A 359 -14.32 -25.26 24.83
N LEU A 360 -15.49 -24.77 24.45
CA LEU A 360 -16.48 -24.35 25.42
C LEU A 360 -16.75 -25.57 26.30
N PRO A 361 -16.62 -25.48 27.64
CA PRO A 361 -17.09 -26.54 28.51
C PRO A 361 -18.60 -26.68 28.29
N GLU A 362 -19.04 -27.88 27.91
CA GLU A 362 -20.46 -28.22 27.98
C GLU A 362 -20.93 -28.09 29.44
N GLY A 363 -22.19 -27.68 29.62
CA GLY A 363 -22.68 -27.20 30.90
C GLY A 363 -22.66 -28.26 32.00
N VAL A 364 -22.35 -27.81 33.23
CA VAL A 364 -22.80 -28.49 34.44
C VAL A 364 -24.24 -28.06 34.71
N ARG A 365 -25.10 -29.05 34.97
CA ARG A 365 -26.53 -28.89 35.32
C ARG A 365 -26.72 -28.51 36.78
#